data_AF-A0A7K4MV59-F1
#
_entry.id   AF-A0A7K4MV59-F1
#
_cell.length_a   1.000
_cell.length_b   1.000
_cell.length_c   1.000
_cell.angle_alpha   90.00
_cell.angle_beta   90.00
_cell.angle_gamma   90.00
#
_symmetry.space_group_name_H-M   'P 1'
#
loop_
_entity.id
_entity.type
_entity.pdbx_description
1 polymer ?
#
loop_
_entity_poly.entity_id
_entity_poly.type
_entity_poly.pdbx_seq_one_letter_code
_entity_poly.pdbx_strand_id
1 'polypeptide(L)' 'MTEKTDISEQDLFVTEFPKKGYNIVDYLQGRVHFALLDEMKLMTKSGMTQSQIKKTILSNVTEIIDNFEPKKESKSL' A
#
# COMPACT_ATOMS: atom_id res chain seq x y z
N MET A 1 19.59 20.52 24.75
CA MET A 1 19.27 20.52 23.30
C MET A 1 18.45 19.27 23.07
N THR A 2 17.15 19.42 22.87
CA THR A 2 16.24 18.30 22.61
C THR A 2 15.84 18.42 21.16
N GLU A 3 16.44 17.59 20.30
CA GLU A 3 16.03 17.49 18.90
C GLU A 3 14.59 17.01 18.88
N LYS A 4 13.67 17.93 18.61
CA LYS A 4 12.31 17.60 18.21
C LYS A 4 12.46 16.97 16.84
N THR A 5 12.35 15.65 16.77
CA THR A 5 12.24 14.93 15.51
C THR A 5 11.01 15.47 14.80
N ASP A 6 11.25 16.29 13.78
CA ASP A 6 10.23 16.98 13.01
C ASP A 6 9.46 15.91 12.21
N ILE A 7 8.29 15.55 12.72
CA ILE A 7 7.39 14.53 12.14
C ILE A 7 6.78 15.02 10.82
N SER A 8 7.15 16.23 10.37
CA SER A 8 6.61 16.91 9.19
C SER A 8 7.13 16.36 7.85
N GLU A 9 8.26 15.65 7.82
CA GLU A 9 8.77 15.05 6.56
C GLU A 9 8.12 13.70 6.22
N GLN A 10 7.31 13.11 7.11
CA GLN A 10 6.60 11.85 6.86
C GLN A 10 5.23 12.04 6.15
N ASP A 11 4.89 13.27 5.75
CA ASP A 11 3.69 13.58 4.95
C ASP A 11 3.89 13.32 3.43
N LEU A 12 5.08 12.87 3.02
CA LEU A 12 5.30 12.38 1.66
C LEU A 12 4.51 11.07 1.48
N PHE A 13 3.55 11.08 0.55
CA PHE A 13 2.69 9.96 0.09
C PHE A 13 1.37 9.73 0.84
N VAL A 14 0.80 10.74 1.51
CA VAL A 14 -0.57 10.61 2.06
C VAL A 14 -1.58 10.93 0.96
N THR A 15 -2.02 9.89 0.23
CA THR A 15 -3.35 9.89 -0.41
C THR A 15 -4.37 10.35 0.64
N GLU A 16 -5.23 11.32 0.31
CA GLU A 16 -6.16 12.07 1.18
C GLU A 16 -7.26 11.21 1.87
N PHE A 17 -6.97 9.97 2.23
CA PHE A 17 -7.94 9.10 2.87
C PHE A 17 -8.26 9.63 4.28
N PRO A 18 -9.55 9.81 4.64
CA PRO A 18 -9.93 10.39 5.91
C PRO A 18 -9.36 9.60 7.09
N LYS A 19 -8.61 10.28 7.97
CA LYS A 19 -7.98 9.67 9.15
C LYS A 19 -8.97 9.43 10.31
N LYS A 20 -10.23 9.87 10.20
CA LYS A 20 -11.26 9.80 11.26
C LYS A 20 -12.54 9.18 10.71
N GLY A 21 -13.23 8.39 11.54
CA GLY A 21 -14.54 7.78 11.20
C GLY A 21 -14.49 6.44 10.48
N TYR A 22 -13.29 5.88 10.28
CA TYR A 22 -13.08 4.58 9.63
C TYR A 22 -12.36 3.63 10.58
N ASN A 23 -12.69 2.34 10.51
CA ASN A 23 -11.92 1.33 11.24
C ASN A 23 -10.56 1.09 10.53
N ILE A 24 -9.62 0.44 11.21
CA ILE A 24 -8.27 0.20 10.67
C ILE A 24 -8.28 -0.65 9.38
N VAL A 25 -9.23 -1.58 9.25
CA VAL A 25 -9.37 -2.43 8.07
C VAL A 25 -9.81 -1.59 6.86
N ASP A 26 -10.84 -0.76 7.04
CA ASP A 26 -11.35 0.15 6.01
C ASP A 26 -10.25 1.11 5.55
N TYR A 27 -9.48 1.64 6.50
CA TYR A 27 -8.36 2.55 6.23
C TYR A 27 -7.28 1.86 5.38
N LEU A 28 -6.85 0.66 5.78
CA LEU A 28 -5.84 -0.10 5.04
C LEU A 28 -6.33 -0.50 3.65
N GLN A 29 -7.59 -0.93 3.52
CA GLN A 29 -8.20 -1.24 2.24
C GLN A 29 -8.23 -0.01 1.32
N GLY A 30 -8.61 1.16 1.84
CA GLY A 30 -8.57 2.42 1.11
C GLY A 30 -7.18 2.74 0.57
N ARG A 31 -6.14 2.60 1.40
CA ARG A 31 -4.75 2.85 0.98
C ARG A 31 -4.29 1.91 -0.13
N VAL A 32 -4.62 0.62 -0.05
CA VAL A 32 -4.29 -0.34 -1.12
C VAL A 32 -4.99 0.06 -2.41
N HIS A 33 -6.26 0.47 -2.35
CA HIS A 33 -7.00 0.90 -3.53
C HIS A 33 -6.32 2.10 -4.23
N PHE A 34 -5.95 3.13 -3.48
CA PHE A 34 -5.28 4.30 -4.07
C PHE A 34 -3.87 4.00 -4.58
N ALA A 35 -3.10 3.17 -3.87
CA ALA A 35 -1.78 2.75 -4.34
C ALA A 35 -1.87 2.05 -5.71
N LEU A 36 -2.85 1.15 -5.88
CA LEU A 36 -3.09 0.49 -7.16
C LEU A 36 -3.52 1.49 -8.25
N LEU A 37 -4.36 2.48 -7.93
CA LEU A 37 -4.75 3.52 -8.88
C LEU A 37 -3.56 4.36 -9.35
N ASP A 38 -2.66 4.72 -8.43
CA ASP A 38 -1.49 5.52 -8.78
C ASP A 38 -0.48 4.71 -9.58
N GLU A 39 -0.28 3.44 -9.25
CA GLU A 39 0.52 2.52 -10.06
C GLU A 39 -0.05 2.38 -11.49
N MET A 40 -1.37 2.19 -11.64
CA MET A 40 -2.03 2.14 -12.94
C MET A 40 -1.84 3.44 -13.73
N LYS A 41 -1.95 4.62 -13.10
CA LYS A 41 -1.69 5.91 -13.75
C LYS A 41 -0.24 6.02 -14.23
N LEU A 42 0.73 5.62 -13.40
CA LEU A 42 2.15 5.66 -13.75
C LEU A 42 2.47 4.72 -14.91
N MET A 43 1.97 3.49 -14.88
CA MET A 43 2.17 2.52 -15.96
C MET A 43 1.48 2.96 -17.27
N THR A 44 0.31 3.59 -17.18
CA THR A 44 -0.36 4.18 -18.35
C THR A 44 0.49 5.30 -18.95
N LYS A 45 1.06 6.18 -18.10
CA LYS A 45 1.98 7.24 -18.53
C LYS A 45 3.26 6.69 -19.16
N SER A 46 3.71 5.49 -18.77
CA SER A 46 4.85 4.81 -19.38
C SER A 46 4.50 4.05 -20.68
N GLY A 47 3.29 4.20 -21.21
CA GLY A 47 2.86 3.59 -22.47
C GLY A 47 2.43 2.14 -22.37
N MET A 48 2.21 1.60 -21.16
CA MET A 48 1.66 0.25 -21.02
C MET A 48 0.18 0.22 -21.40
N THR A 49 -0.22 -0.86 -22.08
CA THR A 49 -1.64 -1.15 -22.35
C THR A 49 -2.34 -1.65 -21.09
N GLN A 50 -3.67 -1.50 -21.03
CA GLN A 50 -4.47 -1.99 -19.91
C GLN A 50 -4.25 -3.49 -19.62
N SER A 51 -4.03 -4.31 -20.65
CA SER A 51 -3.75 -5.74 -20.51
C SER A 51 -2.40 -6.00 -19.81
N GLN A 52 -1.36 -5.25 -20.19
CA GLN A 52 -0.04 -5.33 -19.54
C GLN A 52 -0.11 -4.86 -18.09
N ILE A 53 -0.77 -3.73 -17.83
CA ILE A 53 -0.97 -3.19 -16.47
C ILE A 53 -1.66 -4.23 -15.58
N LYS A 54 -2.77 -4.81 -16.06
CA LYS A 54 -3.51 -5.86 -15.34
C LYS A 54 -2.61 -7.05 -15.03
N LYS A 55 -1.83 -7.51 -16.01
CA LYS A 55 -0.93 -8.66 -15.82
C LYS A 55 0.14 -8.36 -14.77
N THR A 56 0.77 -7.19 -14.83
CA THR A 56 1.83 -6.79 -13.89
C THR A 56 1.30 -6.70 -12.47
N ILE A 57 0.20 -5.97 -12.25
CA ILE A 57 -0.39 -5.78 -10.91
C ILE A 57 -0.80 -7.13 -10.31
N LEU A 58 -1.46 -7.99 -11.09
CA LEU A 58 -1.86 -9.31 -10.60
C LEU A 58 -0.65 -10.17 -10.23
N SER A 59 0.40 -10.16 -11.04
CA SER A 59 1.65 -10.89 -10.75
C SER A 59 2.26 -10.44 -9.42
N ASN A 60 2.35 -9.13 -9.20
CA ASN A 60 2.91 -8.56 -7.97
C ASN A 60 2.08 -8.93 -6.74
N VAL A 61 0.76 -8.82 -6.83
CA VAL A 61 -0.15 -9.17 -5.72
C VAL A 61 -0.09 -10.68 -5.41
N THR A 62 -0.05 -11.53 -6.45
CA THR A 62 0.12 -12.97 -6.29
C THR A 62 1.44 -13.29 -5.57
N GLU A 63 2.55 -12.68 -5.98
CA GLU A 63 3.84 -12.89 -5.33
C GLU A 63 3.82 -12.47 -3.85
N ILE A 64 3.19 -11.34 -3.52
CA ILE A 64 3.04 -10.90 -2.12
C ILE A 64 2.26 -11.92 -1.29
N ILE A 65 1.18 -12.47 -1.85
CA ILE A 65 0.35 -13.47 -1.18
C ILE A 65 1.11 -14.80 -1.01
N ASP A 66 1.78 -15.26 -2.07
CA ASP A 66 2.51 -16.53 -2.07
C ASP A 66 3.67 -16.53 -1.06
N ASN A 67 4.27 -15.37 -0.83
CA ASN A 67 5.34 -15.19 0.16
C ASN A 67 4.84 -14.76 1.55
N PHE A 68 3.52 -14.63 1.76
CA PHE A 68 2.97 -14.28 3.06
C PHE A 68 2.99 -15.50 3.99
N GLU A 69 3.96 -15.52 4.91
CA GLU A 69 3.97 -16.44 6.04
C GLU A 69 3.34 -15.77 7.27
N PRO A 70 2.12 -16.15 7.71
CA PRO A 70 1.61 -15.68 8.97
C PRO A 70 2.57 -16.17 10.05
N LYS A 71 3.14 -15.24 10.84
CA LYS A 71 3.94 -15.61 12.01
C LYS A 71 3.14 -16.65 12.79
N LYS A 72 3.65 -17.88 12.87
CA LYS A 72 3.18 -18.83 13.88
C LYS A 72 3.42 -18.10 15.19
N GLU A 73 2.35 -17.65 15.84
CA GLU A 73 2.47 -17.25 17.23
C GLU A 73 3.13 -18.43 17.92
N SER A 74 4.39 -18.25 18.30
CA SER A 74 5.07 -19.16 19.19
C SER A 74 4.19 -19.20 20.43
N LYS A 75 3.33 -20.23 20.53
CA LYS A 75 2.71 -20.60 21.79
C LYS A 75 3.88 -20.87 22.71
N SER A 76 4.25 -19.87 23.50
CA SER A 76 5.11 -20.05 24.65
C SER A 76 4.44 -21.11 25.52
N LEU A 77 5.02 -22.31 25.51
CA LEU A 77 4.73 -23.41 26.44
C LEU A 77 5.12 -23.00 27.86
#